data_AF-A0A3Q3M2C9-F1
#
_entry.id   AF-A0A3Q3M2C9-F1
#
_cell.length_a   1.000
_cell.length_b   1.000
_cell.length_c   1.000
_cell.angle_alpha   90.00
_cell.angle_beta   90.00
_cell.angle_gamma   90.00
#
_symmetry.space_group_name_H-M   'P 1'
#
loop_
_entity.id
_entity.type
_entity.pdbx_description
1 polymer ?
#
loop_
_entity_poly.entity_id
_entity_poly.type
_entity_poly.pdbx_seq_one_letter_code
_entity_poly.pdbx_strand_id
1 'polypeptide(L)'
;MQSNCQVQLAFTRKFNIKKKIFAAAPFFFLFPPMENIYLSGGGKRNGRSKKWKEMLKLPHISQCEELRRTIERDYTSLCEKQPIGRLLFRQYCDTRPELKRCIEFMDAVSAAHLPDLPQDVVAGCREKLEQSPCKELFNDCTKIVRDYLSGAPFSSYHESMYFSRFLQWKWLERQPVTKNTFRHYRVLGKGGFGEVCACQVRATGKMYACKKLEKKRVKKRKGEAMALNEKRILEKVNSSFVVSLAYAYETKDALCLVLTIMNGGDLKFHIYNMGNSGFDEQRAIFYAAEICCGLEDLHRERIVYRDLKPENILLDDRGHIRISDLGLAVQIPEGETIRGRVGTVGYMAPEVIQNESYNFSPDWWGLGCLIFEMIQGQSPFRKRKERVKREEVDRRVREDPEEYSDKFSEEAKHICRQLLSKDPKERMGCQGRGAIEVKQHPIFRNINFKRLEANMLDPPFSPDPRAVYCKDVLDIEQFSTVKGVNLDPTDDDFYHKFVTGSVSIPWQNEMIEMECFKEINVYETDGTLCSDLDVNRPNPPPKRGFFYRLFRREASANAPPTVRGGGG
;
A
#
# COMPACT_ATOMS: atom_id res chain seq x y z
N MET A 1 34.58 -10.70 -57.97
CA MET A 1 35.07 -11.02 -56.61
C MET A 1 35.64 -9.77 -55.94
N GLN A 2 34.78 -8.78 -55.69
CA GLN A 2 35.10 -7.57 -54.94
C GLN A 2 33.99 -7.36 -53.92
N SER A 3 34.05 -8.07 -52.80
CA SER A 3 33.07 -7.93 -51.72
C SER A 3 33.52 -8.66 -50.45
N ASN A 4 34.78 -8.53 -50.03
CA ASN A 4 35.22 -9.12 -48.75
C ASN A 4 36.31 -8.33 -48.00
N CYS A 5 36.47 -7.02 -48.25
CA CYS A 5 37.46 -6.21 -47.54
C CYS A 5 36.92 -4.93 -46.88
N GLN A 6 35.61 -4.84 -46.62
CA GLN A 6 35.03 -3.73 -45.84
C GLN A 6 34.31 -4.13 -44.53
N VAL A 7 34.24 -5.42 -44.20
CA VAL A 7 33.57 -5.87 -42.96
C VAL A 7 34.52 -5.94 -41.76
N GLN A 8 35.84 -5.98 -41.97
CA GLN A 8 36.82 -6.19 -40.89
C GLN A 8 37.43 -4.91 -40.29
N LEU A 9 37.18 -3.73 -40.86
CA LEU A 9 37.65 -2.43 -40.32
C LEU A 9 36.59 -1.62 -39.55
N ALA A 10 35.31 -2.03 -39.62
CA ALA A 10 34.23 -1.42 -38.82
C ALA A 10 34.10 -2.04 -37.41
N PHE A 11 34.57 -3.28 -37.21
CA PHE A 11 34.49 -3.98 -35.92
C PHE A 11 35.56 -3.50 -34.92
N THR A 12 36.72 -3.04 -35.39
CA THR A 12 37.86 -2.69 -34.53
C THR A 12 37.87 -1.22 -34.07
N ARG A 13 37.04 -0.35 -34.67
CA ARG A 13 36.86 1.05 -34.22
C ARG A 13 35.69 1.29 -33.25
N LYS A 14 34.70 0.39 -33.17
CA LYS A 14 33.65 0.44 -32.13
C LYS A 14 34.06 -0.19 -30.79
N PHE A 15 35.14 -0.99 -30.77
CA PHE A 15 35.65 -1.59 -29.53
C PHE A 15 36.68 -0.72 -28.77
N ASN A 16 37.27 0.30 -29.41
CA ASN A 16 38.32 1.13 -28.79
C ASN A 16 37.86 2.49 -28.25
N ILE A 17 36.57 2.83 -28.35
CA ILE A 17 35.98 4.00 -27.67
C ILE A 17 35.34 3.62 -26.33
N LYS A 18 35.10 2.32 -26.07
CA LYS A 18 34.62 1.82 -24.76
C LYS A 18 35.72 1.55 -23.73
N LYS A 19 37.01 1.67 -24.09
CA LYS A 19 38.14 1.46 -23.15
C LYS A 19 38.77 2.74 -22.58
N LYS A 20 38.37 3.94 -23.02
CA LYS A 20 38.89 5.22 -22.49
C LYS A 20 37.97 5.96 -21.49
N ILE A 21 36.85 5.35 -21.08
CA ILE A 21 36.02 5.85 -19.97
C ILE A 21 36.15 4.94 -18.72
N PHE A 22 37.06 3.95 -18.75
CA PHE A 22 37.35 3.05 -17.62
C PHE A 22 38.61 3.45 -16.83
N ALA A 23 38.98 4.73 -16.83
CA ALA A 23 40.12 5.27 -16.06
C ALA A 23 39.71 6.33 -15.02
N ALA A 24 38.45 6.30 -14.58
CA ALA A 24 37.97 7.03 -13.40
C ALA A 24 36.89 6.18 -12.70
N ALA A 25 37.30 5.01 -12.22
CA ALA A 25 36.52 4.20 -11.28
C ALA A 25 37.46 3.88 -10.11
N PRO A 26 37.08 4.31 -8.90
CA PRO A 26 36.50 3.33 -8.00
C PRO A 26 35.11 3.77 -7.56
N PHE A 27 34.21 2.81 -7.32
CA PHE A 27 32.80 2.95 -6.87
C PHE A 27 31.68 2.96 -7.92
N PHE A 28 31.78 2.26 -9.04
CA PHE A 28 30.55 1.87 -9.77
C PHE A 28 30.69 0.45 -10.31
N PHE A 29 29.63 -0.35 -10.08
CA PHE A 29 29.50 -1.80 -10.23
C PHE A 29 30.01 -2.67 -9.07
N LEU A 30 29.14 -2.82 -8.07
CA LEU A 30 28.77 -4.07 -7.40
C LEU A 30 27.67 -3.70 -6.38
N PHE A 31 26.42 -3.58 -6.84
CA PHE A 31 25.29 -3.62 -5.93
C PHE A 31 24.45 -4.82 -6.28
N PRO A 32 24.11 -5.67 -5.32
CA PRO A 32 23.69 -7.00 -5.68
C PRO A 32 22.14 -7.02 -5.76
N PRO A 33 21.52 -8.11 -6.22
CA PRO A 33 20.06 -8.23 -6.33
C PRO A 33 19.32 -7.85 -5.03
N MET A 34 18.02 -7.49 -5.03
CA MET A 34 17.30 -6.96 -3.84
C MET A 34 17.39 -7.86 -2.59
N GLU A 35 17.60 -9.17 -2.79
CA GLU A 35 17.96 -10.13 -1.74
C GLU A 35 19.22 -9.72 -0.96
N ASN A 36 20.18 -9.10 -1.64
CA ASN A 36 21.30 -8.42 -1.04
C ASN A 36 20.99 -7.02 -0.53
N ILE A 37 19.83 -6.39 -0.64
CA ILE A 37 19.51 -5.24 0.24
C ILE A 37 19.02 -5.75 1.60
N TYR A 38 18.34 -6.90 1.62
CA TYR A 38 18.06 -7.66 2.84
C TYR A 38 19.34 -8.25 3.46
N LEU A 39 20.34 -8.66 2.65
CA LEU A 39 21.59 -9.30 3.13
C LEU A 39 22.84 -8.39 3.16
N SER A 40 22.96 -7.36 2.32
CA SER A 40 24.11 -6.41 2.29
C SER A 40 23.97 -5.25 3.27
N GLY A 41 22.81 -5.10 3.93
CA GLY A 41 22.72 -4.41 5.21
C GLY A 41 23.37 -5.27 6.29
N GLY A 42 24.70 -5.28 6.35
CA GLY A 42 25.51 -6.20 7.14
C GLY A 42 24.91 -6.63 8.49
N GLY A 43 24.66 -7.94 8.62
CA GLY A 43 24.60 -8.70 9.87
C GLY A 43 23.34 -8.53 10.73
N LYS A 44 22.68 -9.66 11.06
CA LYS A 44 21.74 -9.87 12.19
C LYS A 44 20.57 -8.88 12.40
N ARG A 45 20.41 -7.82 11.58
CA ARG A 45 19.56 -6.65 11.89
C ARG A 45 18.52 -6.31 10.82
N ASN A 46 18.37 -7.14 9.78
CA ASN A 46 17.35 -7.01 8.73
C ASN A 46 17.21 -5.56 8.19
N GLY A 47 18.32 -4.86 7.93
CA GLY A 47 18.33 -3.48 7.41
C GLY A 47 18.11 -2.34 8.43
N ARG A 48 17.79 -2.65 9.70
CA ARG A 48 17.54 -1.66 10.76
C ARG A 48 18.77 -0.80 11.08
N SER A 49 18.53 0.46 11.46
CA SER A 49 19.54 1.36 12.02
C SER A 49 20.18 0.77 13.28
N LYS A 50 21.48 1.02 13.51
CA LYS A 50 22.14 0.61 14.78
C LYS A 50 21.48 1.19 16.02
N LYS A 51 20.73 2.29 15.88
CA LYS A 51 20.02 3.02 16.95
C LYS A 51 18.51 2.80 16.92
N TRP A 52 18.00 1.76 16.25
CA TRP A 52 16.56 1.61 16.03
C TRP A 52 15.74 1.53 17.34
N LYS A 53 16.26 0.88 18.38
CA LYS A 53 15.61 0.84 19.71
C LYS A 53 15.52 2.21 20.37
N GLU A 54 16.47 3.11 20.10
CA GLU A 54 16.41 4.50 20.57
C GLU A 54 15.37 5.29 19.76
N MET A 55 15.24 5.01 18.46
CA MET A 55 14.28 5.66 17.56
C MET A 55 12.83 5.25 17.85
N LEU A 56 12.60 4.00 18.29
CA LEU A 56 11.28 3.44 18.63
C LEU A 56 11.11 3.27 20.14
N LYS A 57 11.80 4.08 20.95
CA LYS A 57 11.69 3.98 22.40
C LYS A 57 10.28 4.42 22.82
N LEU A 58 9.54 3.53 23.50
CA LEU A 58 8.23 3.87 24.05
C LEU A 58 8.35 5.06 25.03
N PRO A 59 7.42 6.03 24.96
CA PRO A 59 7.39 7.16 25.88
C PRO A 59 6.99 6.68 27.28
N HIS A 60 7.30 7.49 28.30
CA HIS A 60 6.72 7.28 29.61
C HIS A 60 5.20 7.51 29.54
N ILE A 61 4.40 6.70 30.25
CA ILE A 61 2.93 6.72 30.14
C ILE A 61 2.29 8.09 30.44
N SER A 62 2.93 8.93 31.27
CA SER A 62 2.48 10.31 31.52
C SER A 62 2.49 11.20 30.28
N GLN A 63 3.31 10.89 29.26
CA GLN A 63 3.33 11.59 27.98
C GLN A 63 2.16 11.22 27.07
N CYS A 64 1.40 10.17 27.43
CA CYS A 64 0.24 9.69 26.67
C CYS A 64 -1.09 10.19 27.25
N GLU A 65 -1.09 11.03 28.28
CA GLU A 65 -2.31 11.44 28.97
C GLU A 65 -3.25 12.29 28.09
N GLU A 66 -2.71 13.17 27.26
CA GLU A 66 -3.51 13.90 26.26
C GLU A 66 -4.12 12.94 25.23
N LEU A 67 -3.33 11.95 24.79
CA LEU A 67 -3.81 10.94 23.85
C LEU A 67 -4.91 10.07 24.46
N ARG A 68 -4.80 9.72 25.75
CA ARG A 68 -5.83 8.98 26.50
C ARG A 68 -7.16 9.72 26.52
N ARG A 69 -7.15 11.05 26.59
CA ARG A 69 -8.35 11.90 26.63
C ARG A 69 -8.97 12.12 25.25
N THR A 70 -8.15 12.20 24.22
CA THR A 70 -8.57 12.59 22.86
C THR A 70 -8.85 11.42 21.93
N ILE A 71 -8.39 10.21 22.27
CA ILE A 71 -8.63 9.02 21.44
C ILE A 71 -10.09 8.59 21.49
N GLU A 72 -10.68 8.37 20.32
CA GLU A 72 -12.03 7.86 20.20
C GLU A 72 -12.10 6.41 20.73
N ARG A 73 -13.10 6.14 21.57
CA ARG A 73 -13.31 4.84 22.22
C ARG A 73 -14.24 3.96 21.39
N ASP A 74 -13.83 3.69 20.15
CA ASP A 74 -14.55 2.78 19.25
C ASP A 74 -13.90 1.39 19.23
N TYR A 75 -14.66 0.38 19.66
CA TYR A 75 -14.20 -1.01 19.72
C TYR A 75 -13.75 -1.52 18.34
N THR A 76 -14.52 -1.20 17.29
CA THR A 76 -14.24 -1.66 15.93
C THR A 76 -12.90 -1.11 15.43
N SER A 77 -12.64 0.18 15.64
CA SER A 77 -11.40 0.84 15.26
C SER A 77 -10.21 0.34 16.07
N LEU A 78 -10.33 0.29 17.40
CA LEU A 78 -9.20 0.02 18.29
C LEU A 78 -8.86 -1.47 18.40
N CYS A 79 -9.86 -2.35 18.45
CA CYS A 79 -9.67 -3.77 18.78
C CYS A 79 -9.84 -4.71 17.58
N GLU A 80 -10.42 -4.26 16.47
CA GLU A 80 -10.56 -5.09 15.25
C GLU A 80 -9.69 -4.59 14.09
N LYS A 81 -9.82 -3.30 13.73
CA LYS A 81 -9.18 -2.73 12.54
C LYS A 81 -7.69 -2.42 12.75
N GLN A 82 -7.31 -1.88 13.90
CA GLN A 82 -5.93 -1.51 14.21
C GLN A 82 -5.11 -2.75 14.63
N PRO A 83 -4.09 -3.18 13.87
CA PRO A 83 -3.37 -4.43 14.11
C PRO A 83 -2.74 -4.56 15.51
N ILE A 84 -2.06 -3.51 15.99
CA ILE A 84 -1.45 -3.52 17.34
C ILE A 84 -2.53 -3.49 18.42
N GLY A 85 -3.60 -2.70 18.22
CA GLY A 85 -4.71 -2.65 19.15
C GLY A 85 -5.44 -3.99 19.29
N ARG A 86 -5.67 -4.70 18.18
CA ARG A 86 -6.19 -6.07 18.15
C ARG A 86 -5.29 -7.05 18.91
N LEU A 87 -3.97 -6.99 18.69
CA LEU A 87 -3.02 -7.86 19.41
C LEU A 87 -3.02 -7.60 20.92
N LEU A 88 -3.01 -6.33 21.33
CA LEU A 88 -3.00 -5.95 22.75
C LEU A 88 -4.32 -6.28 23.44
N PHE A 89 -5.46 -6.12 22.76
CA PHE A 89 -6.76 -6.54 23.28
C PHE A 89 -6.83 -8.07 23.45
N ARG A 90 -6.26 -8.84 22.52
CA ARG A 90 -6.17 -10.30 22.64
C ARG A 90 -5.28 -10.73 23.79
N GLN A 91 -4.11 -10.12 23.95
CA GLN A 91 -3.24 -10.38 25.11
C GLN A 91 -3.94 -10.09 26.43
N TYR A 92 -4.76 -9.04 26.48
CA TYR A 92 -5.63 -8.76 27.61
C TYR A 92 -6.68 -9.86 27.83
N CYS A 93 -7.40 -10.28 26.77
CA CYS A 93 -8.38 -11.35 26.86
C CYS A 93 -7.76 -12.70 27.30
N ASP A 94 -6.54 -13.00 26.90
CA ASP A 94 -5.82 -14.23 27.27
C ASP A 94 -5.57 -14.34 28.79
N THR A 95 -5.58 -13.22 29.52
CA THR A 95 -5.45 -13.21 30.99
C THR A 95 -6.71 -13.69 31.71
N ARG A 96 -7.82 -13.87 30.98
CA ARG A 96 -9.14 -14.18 31.52
C ARG A 96 -9.77 -15.36 30.79
N PRO A 97 -10.01 -16.50 31.46
CA PRO A 97 -10.52 -17.70 30.79
C PRO A 97 -11.82 -17.49 30.01
N GLU A 98 -12.72 -16.64 30.49
CA GLU A 98 -13.97 -16.32 29.81
C GLU A 98 -13.77 -15.55 28.50
N LEU A 99 -12.92 -14.52 28.50
CA LEU A 99 -12.65 -13.72 27.30
C LEU A 99 -11.81 -14.49 26.29
N LYS A 100 -10.85 -15.30 26.77
CA LYS A 100 -10.05 -16.17 25.93
C LYS A 100 -10.91 -17.12 25.09
N ARG A 101 -11.93 -17.75 25.70
CA ARG A 101 -12.88 -18.61 24.98
C ARG A 101 -13.65 -17.85 23.89
N CYS A 102 -14.03 -16.60 24.13
CA CYS A 102 -14.67 -15.76 23.11
C CYS A 102 -13.75 -15.49 21.92
N ILE A 103 -12.46 -15.21 22.17
CA ILE A 103 -11.47 -15.02 21.10
C ILE A 103 -11.24 -16.31 20.31
N GLU A 104 -11.06 -17.44 21.00
CA GLU A 104 -10.86 -18.76 20.38
C GLU A 104 -12.04 -19.17 19.50
N PHE A 105 -13.27 -18.86 19.93
CA PHE A 105 -14.48 -19.06 19.11
C PHE A 105 -14.43 -18.24 17.81
N MET A 106 -14.09 -16.94 17.90
CA MET A 106 -14.00 -16.07 16.72
C MET A 106 -12.89 -16.50 15.75
N ASP A 107 -11.81 -17.11 16.24
CA ASP A 107 -10.71 -17.58 15.39
C ASP A 107 -11.00 -18.92 14.71
N ALA A 108 -11.62 -19.86 15.44
CA ALA A 108 -11.82 -21.21 14.95
C ALA A 108 -13.17 -21.41 14.23
N VAL A 109 -14.13 -20.49 14.41
CA VAL A 109 -15.55 -20.70 14.06
C VAL A 109 -15.99 -22.12 14.45
N SER A 110 -15.58 -22.54 15.65
CA SER A 110 -15.67 -23.92 16.14
C SER A 110 -16.74 -24.03 17.24
N ALA A 111 -17.34 -25.21 17.36
CA ALA A 111 -18.39 -25.57 18.32
C ALA A 111 -17.89 -25.66 19.79
N ALA A 112 -16.98 -24.78 20.20
CA ALA A 112 -16.61 -24.64 21.59
C ALA A 112 -17.77 -24.05 22.41
N HIS A 113 -17.98 -24.58 23.61
CA HIS A 113 -19.04 -24.12 24.51
C HIS A 113 -18.74 -22.68 24.98
N LEU A 114 -19.42 -21.71 24.37
CA LEU A 114 -19.36 -20.30 24.71
C LEU A 114 -20.17 -20.04 26.00
N PRO A 115 -19.68 -19.19 26.93
CA PRO A 115 -20.52 -18.69 27.99
C PRO A 115 -21.63 -17.80 27.40
N ASP A 116 -22.88 -18.09 27.79
CA ASP A 116 -24.10 -17.29 27.61
C ASP A 116 -24.54 -16.95 26.17
N LEU A 117 -24.33 -17.84 25.19
CA LEU A 117 -25.11 -17.73 23.95
C LEU A 117 -26.59 -18.10 24.22
N PRO A 118 -27.56 -17.32 23.71
CA PRO A 118 -28.97 -17.67 23.80
C PRO A 118 -29.23 -19.06 23.19
N GLN A 119 -29.97 -19.91 23.92
CA GLN A 119 -30.20 -21.30 23.53
C GLN A 119 -30.93 -21.43 22.19
N ASP A 120 -31.80 -20.48 21.87
CA ASP A 120 -32.52 -20.34 20.60
C ASP A 120 -31.58 -20.08 19.42
N VAL A 121 -30.55 -19.25 19.59
CA VAL A 121 -29.54 -18.99 18.54
C VAL A 121 -28.69 -20.23 18.30
N VAL A 122 -28.27 -20.91 19.36
CA VAL A 122 -27.50 -22.16 19.26
C VAL A 122 -28.33 -23.26 18.60
N ALA A 123 -29.61 -23.39 18.98
CA ALA A 123 -30.54 -24.34 18.38
C ALA A 123 -30.75 -24.05 16.89
N GLY A 124 -30.96 -22.78 16.52
CA GLY A 124 -31.11 -22.37 15.12
C GLY A 124 -29.85 -22.59 14.27
N CYS A 125 -28.65 -22.38 14.83
CA CYS A 125 -27.40 -22.72 14.14
C CYS A 125 -27.24 -24.24 13.98
N ARG A 126 -27.61 -25.05 14.98
CA ARG A 126 -27.58 -26.52 14.87
C ARG A 126 -28.54 -27.04 13.81
N GLU A 127 -29.76 -26.51 13.79
CA GLU A 127 -30.76 -26.87 12.79
C GLU A 127 -30.29 -26.50 11.37
N LYS A 128 -29.78 -25.27 11.17
CA LYS A 128 -29.20 -24.84 9.88
C LYS A 128 -27.98 -25.67 9.49
N LEU A 129 -27.15 -26.10 10.44
CA LEU A 129 -26.01 -26.98 10.19
C LEU A 129 -26.44 -28.34 9.66
N GLU A 130 -27.54 -28.89 10.21
CA GLU A 130 -28.10 -30.20 9.83
C GLU A 130 -28.88 -30.13 8.49
N GLN A 131 -29.58 -29.02 8.21
CA GLN A 131 -30.42 -28.88 7.03
C GLN A 131 -29.67 -28.36 5.79
N SER A 132 -28.87 -27.31 5.94
CA SER A 132 -28.18 -26.65 4.82
C SER A 132 -26.99 -25.84 5.32
N PRO A 133 -25.82 -26.49 5.52
CA PRO A 133 -24.62 -25.80 5.98
C PRO A 133 -24.22 -24.72 4.96
N CYS A 134 -24.31 -23.46 5.38
CA CYS A 134 -23.97 -22.31 4.57
C CYS A 134 -22.82 -21.52 5.19
N LYS A 135 -22.17 -20.67 4.38
CA LYS A 135 -20.97 -19.93 4.78
C LYS A 135 -21.22 -18.88 5.88
N GLU A 136 -22.49 -18.48 6.06
CA GLU A 136 -22.93 -17.43 7.00
C GLU A 136 -23.51 -18.03 8.30
N LEU A 137 -23.37 -19.34 8.48
CA LEU A 137 -24.03 -20.12 9.54
C LEU A 137 -23.79 -19.57 10.96
N PHE A 138 -22.60 -19.01 11.21
CA PHE A 138 -22.18 -18.53 12.53
C PHE A 138 -22.16 -17.00 12.65
N ASN A 139 -22.72 -16.27 11.67
CA ASN A 139 -22.70 -14.80 11.70
C ASN A 139 -23.44 -14.25 12.93
N ASP A 140 -24.59 -14.84 13.27
CA ASP A 140 -25.38 -14.43 14.44
C ASP A 140 -24.61 -14.67 15.74
N CYS A 141 -23.97 -15.83 15.88
CA CYS A 141 -23.10 -16.13 17.03
C CYS A 141 -21.90 -15.16 17.11
N THR A 142 -21.26 -14.89 15.97
CA THR A 142 -20.11 -13.98 15.88
C THR A 142 -20.52 -12.56 16.28
N LYS A 143 -21.71 -12.12 15.86
CA LYS A 143 -22.27 -10.82 16.25
C LYS A 143 -22.51 -10.71 17.74
N ILE A 144 -23.10 -11.73 18.37
CA ILE A 144 -23.35 -11.73 19.82
C ILE A 144 -22.03 -11.66 20.61
N VAL A 145 -21.03 -12.46 20.22
CA VAL A 145 -19.71 -12.44 20.86
C VAL A 145 -19.05 -11.06 20.70
N ARG A 146 -19.15 -10.46 19.51
CA ARG A 146 -18.66 -9.10 19.23
C ARG A 146 -19.34 -8.07 20.12
N ASP A 147 -20.67 -8.11 20.22
CA ASP A 147 -21.45 -7.17 21.02
C ASP A 147 -21.06 -7.26 22.50
N TYR A 148 -20.90 -8.49 23.02
CA TYR A 148 -20.40 -8.73 24.37
C TYR A 148 -19.00 -8.14 24.59
N LEU A 149 -18.04 -8.46 23.71
CA LEU A 149 -16.66 -7.96 23.82
C LEU A 149 -16.58 -6.44 23.73
N SER A 150 -17.47 -5.80 22.96
CA SER A 150 -17.55 -4.35 22.80
C SER A 150 -18.09 -3.60 24.02
N GLY A 151 -18.70 -4.31 24.97
CA GLY A 151 -19.29 -3.77 26.19
C GLY A 151 -18.32 -3.74 27.37
N ALA A 152 -18.69 -4.42 28.46
CA ALA A 152 -17.91 -4.43 29.70
C ALA A 152 -16.44 -4.87 29.54
N PRO A 153 -16.11 -5.92 28.74
CA PRO A 153 -14.72 -6.31 28.51
C PRO A 153 -13.86 -5.20 27.90
N PHE A 154 -14.42 -4.43 26.94
CA PHE A 154 -13.75 -3.29 26.33
C PHE A 154 -13.56 -2.12 27.29
N SER A 155 -14.57 -1.80 28.12
CA SER A 155 -14.43 -0.79 29.19
C SER A 155 -13.32 -1.15 30.18
N SER A 156 -13.28 -2.41 30.63
CA SER A 156 -12.22 -2.90 31.52
C SER A 156 -10.84 -2.95 30.83
N TYR A 157 -10.79 -3.14 29.50
CA TYR A 157 -9.53 -3.08 28.75
C TYR A 157 -8.93 -1.68 28.79
N HIS A 158 -9.76 -0.63 28.70
CA HIS A 158 -9.30 0.77 28.78
C HIS A 158 -8.61 1.13 30.09
N GLU A 159 -8.96 0.46 31.19
CA GLU A 159 -8.36 0.66 32.50
C GLU A 159 -7.09 -0.19 32.71
N SER A 160 -6.81 -1.10 31.79
CA SER A 160 -5.69 -2.04 31.91
C SER A 160 -4.35 -1.46 31.45
N MET A 161 -3.26 -2.14 31.85
CA MET A 161 -1.92 -1.83 31.34
C MET A 161 -1.78 -2.07 29.84
N TYR A 162 -2.59 -2.96 29.24
CA TYR A 162 -2.55 -3.25 27.80
C TYR A 162 -3.03 -2.06 26.98
N PHE A 163 -4.06 -1.35 27.44
CA PHE A 163 -4.49 -0.10 26.80
C PHE A 163 -3.46 1.01 27.03
N SER A 164 -2.85 1.08 28.22
CA SER A 164 -1.73 2.01 28.46
C SER A 164 -0.56 1.76 27.49
N ARG A 165 -0.24 0.49 27.23
CA ARG A 165 0.75 0.11 26.22
C ARG A 165 0.30 0.46 24.80
N PHE A 166 -0.98 0.29 24.47
CA PHE A 166 -1.52 0.73 23.17
C PHE A 166 -1.33 2.24 22.98
N LEU A 167 -1.56 3.05 24.01
CA LEU A 167 -1.34 4.49 23.94
C LEU A 167 0.13 4.87 23.72
N GLN A 168 1.09 4.14 24.30
CA GLN A 168 2.52 4.35 24.01
C GLN A 168 2.85 4.05 22.54
N TRP A 169 2.31 2.97 21.98
CA TRP A 169 2.45 2.65 20.55
C TRP A 169 1.79 3.70 19.66
N LYS A 170 0.60 4.17 20.04
CA LYS A 170 -0.11 5.22 19.30
C LYS A 170 0.60 6.57 19.39
N TRP A 171 1.29 6.85 20.48
CA TRP A 171 2.15 8.02 20.61
C TRP A 171 3.37 7.93 19.67
N LEU A 172 3.99 6.76 19.55
CA LEU A 172 5.08 6.52 18.59
C LEU A 172 4.61 6.68 17.14
N GLU A 173 3.43 6.15 16.81
CA GLU A 173 2.79 6.32 15.50
C GLU A 173 2.65 7.81 15.17
N ARG A 174 2.16 8.63 16.10
CA ARG A 174 1.92 10.06 15.89
C ARG A 174 3.19 10.94 15.85
N GLN A 175 4.40 10.37 15.95
CA GLN A 175 5.61 11.18 15.87
C GLN A 175 5.80 11.79 14.47
N PRO A 176 6.38 13.00 14.37
CA PRO A 176 6.58 13.66 13.08
C PRO A 176 7.40 12.83 12.09
N VAL A 177 6.88 12.69 10.87
CA VAL A 177 7.57 12.02 9.77
C VAL A 177 8.35 13.05 8.96
N THR A 178 9.64 12.80 8.73
CA THR A 178 10.50 13.70 7.96
C THR A 178 11.33 12.91 6.96
N LYS A 179 12.07 13.61 6.09
CA LYS A 179 13.07 12.97 5.21
C LYS A 179 14.06 12.07 5.97
N ASN A 180 14.33 12.36 7.25
CA ASN A 180 15.28 11.61 8.08
C ASN A 180 14.73 10.26 8.56
N THR A 181 13.43 10.01 8.42
CA THR A 181 12.79 8.72 8.72
C THR A 181 13.23 7.64 7.72
N PHE A 182 13.59 8.04 6.49
CA PHE A 182 13.84 7.13 5.38
C PHE A 182 15.31 7.16 4.91
N ARG A 183 15.75 6.06 4.28
CA ARG A 183 16.88 6.03 3.33
C ARG A 183 16.29 5.89 1.93
N HIS A 184 16.70 6.73 0.99
CA HIS A 184 16.26 6.65 -0.41
C HIS A 184 17.28 5.88 -1.26
N TYR A 185 16.76 5.14 -2.24
CA TYR A 185 17.51 4.32 -3.18
C TYR A 185 17.15 4.73 -4.62
N ARG A 186 17.32 3.81 -5.57
CA ARG A 186 17.11 4.06 -7.01
C ARG A 186 15.69 4.51 -7.34
N VAL A 187 15.58 5.25 -8.42
CA VAL A 187 14.31 5.56 -9.09
C VAL A 187 13.75 4.27 -9.70
N LEU A 188 12.46 4.03 -9.48
CA LEU A 188 11.70 2.90 -10.01
C LEU A 188 10.88 3.30 -11.25
N GLY A 189 10.43 4.56 -11.31
CA GLY A 189 9.62 5.07 -12.41
C GLY A 189 9.36 6.56 -12.33
N LYS A 190 8.63 7.10 -13.32
CA LYS A 190 8.20 8.50 -13.39
C LYS A 190 6.70 8.59 -13.56
N GLY A 191 6.09 9.51 -12.80
CA GLY A 191 4.67 9.83 -12.86
C GLY A 191 4.44 11.27 -13.31
N GLY A 192 3.18 11.69 -13.38
CA GLY A 192 2.81 13.01 -13.91
C GLY A 192 3.47 14.21 -13.21
N PHE A 193 3.69 14.11 -11.89
CA PHE A 193 4.20 15.21 -11.05
C PHE A 193 5.64 15.01 -10.53
N GLY A 194 6.31 13.92 -10.89
CA GLY A 194 7.66 13.65 -10.41
C GLY A 194 8.03 12.18 -10.54
N GLU A 195 8.84 11.69 -9.61
CA GLU A 195 9.44 10.36 -9.67
C GLU A 195 8.93 9.45 -8.55
N VAL A 196 9.05 8.15 -8.79
CA VAL A 196 8.88 7.11 -7.76
C VAL A 196 10.25 6.50 -7.51
N CYS A 197 10.69 6.41 -6.26
CA CYS A 197 11.95 5.79 -5.89
C CYS A 197 11.76 4.78 -4.76
N ALA A 198 12.61 3.76 -4.68
CA ALA A 198 12.61 2.88 -3.52
C ALA A 198 13.12 3.63 -2.28
N CYS A 199 12.52 3.38 -1.13
CA CYS A 199 13.00 3.88 0.16
C CYS A 199 12.88 2.81 1.24
N GLN A 200 13.59 3.00 2.35
CA GLN A 200 13.56 2.12 3.51
C GLN A 200 13.36 2.93 4.78
N VAL A 201 12.44 2.50 5.64
CA VAL A 201 12.28 3.08 6.98
C VAL A 201 13.50 2.70 7.83
N ARG A 202 14.21 3.71 8.35
CA ARG A 202 15.49 3.48 9.05
C ARG A 202 15.34 2.68 10.33
N ALA A 203 14.22 2.85 11.04
CA ALA A 203 13.98 2.19 12.31
C ALA A 203 13.67 0.70 12.13
N THR A 204 12.76 0.37 11.21
CA THR A 204 12.22 -0.99 11.05
C THR A 204 12.94 -1.81 9.99
N GLY A 205 13.58 -1.15 9.02
CA GLY A 205 14.20 -1.79 7.86
C GLY A 205 13.20 -2.10 6.73
N LYS A 206 11.90 -1.75 6.87
CA LYS A 206 10.89 -2.03 5.86
C LYS A 206 11.10 -1.23 4.58
N MET A 207 10.99 -1.90 3.44
CA MET A 207 11.07 -1.30 2.11
C MET A 207 9.72 -0.77 1.64
N TYR A 208 9.74 0.37 0.96
CA TYR A 208 8.58 1.07 0.40
C TYR A 208 8.94 1.73 -0.93
N ALA A 209 7.91 2.15 -1.67
CA ALA A 209 8.04 3.06 -2.81
C ALA A 209 7.65 4.48 -2.36
N CYS A 210 8.47 5.47 -2.67
CA CYS A 210 8.23 6.89 -2.37
C CYS A 210 7.89 7.63 -3.66
N LYS A 211 6.60 7.91 -3.89
CA LYS A 211 6.11 8.79 -4.96
C LYS A 211 6.31 10.24 -4.54
N LYS A 212 7.24 10.94 -5.20
CA LYS A 212 7.58 12.34 -4.95
C LYS A 212 6.87 13.23 -5.98
N LEU A 213 6.04 14.14 -5.49
CA LEU A 213 5.33 15.14 -6.28
C LEU A 213 6.07 16.48 -6.13
N GLU A 214 6.73 16.96 -7.19
CA GLU A 214 7.47 18.23 -7.16
C GLU A 214 6.51 19.40 -6.92
N LYS A 215 6.68 20.15 -5.81
CA LYS A 215 5.76 21.23 -5.41
C LYS A 215 5.53 22.26 -6.52
N LYS A 216 6.61 22.72 -7.16
CA LYS A 216 6.54 23.65 -8.31
C LYS A 216 5.78 23.10 -9.50
N ARG A 217 5.86 21.79 -9.75
CA ARG A 217 5.18 21.12 -10.87
C ARG A 217 3.70 20.93 -10.58
N VAL A 218 3.35 20.59 -9.34
CA VAL A 218 1.96 20.54 -8.86
C VAL A 218 1.32 21.91 -9.07
N LYS A 219 1.94 22.98 -8.56
CA LYS A 219 1.45 24.37 -8.72
C LYS A 219 1.30 24.79 -10.18
N LYS A 220 2.33 24.55 -11.01
CA LYS A 220 2.29 24.90 -12.45
C LYS A 220 1.10 24.27 -13.18
N ARG A 221 0.71 23.06 -12.77
CA ARG A 221 -0.35 22.27 -13.41
C ARG A 221 -1.69 22.33 -12.68
N LYS A 222 -1.80 23.12 -11.60
CA LYS A 222 -2.99 23.18 -10.75
C LYS A 222 -3.42 21.78 -10.25
N GLY A 223 -2.43 21.00 -9.82
CA GLY A 223 -2.58 19.58 -9.46
C GLY A 223 -2.92 19.31 -7.99
N GLU A 224 -3.17 20.34 -7.19
CA GLU A 224 -3.32 20.28 -5.73
C GLU A 224 -4.50 19.38 -5.34
N ALA A 225 -5.66 19.60 -5.96
CA ALA A 225 -6.86 18.82 -5.69
C ALA A 225 -6.66 17.32 -6.04
N MET A 226 -5.97 17.04 -7.15
CA MET A 226 -5.68 15.67 -7.57
C MET A 226 -4.72 14.96 -6.61
N ALA A 227 -3.65 15.65 -6.19
CA ALA A 227 -2.70 15.10 -5.22
C ALA A 227 -3.34 14.83 -3.85
N LEU A 228 -4.17 15.77 -3.36
CA LEU A 228 -4.88 15.60 -2.09
C LEU A 228 -5.94 14.49 -2.17
N ASN A 229 -6.64 14.39 -3.30
CA ASN A 229 -7.63 13.34 -3.54
C ASN A 229 -6.98 11.94 -3.57
N GLU A 230 -5.88 11.77 -4.31
CA GLU A 230 -5.12 10.51 -4.33
C GLU A 230 -4.73 10.08 -2.90
N LYS A 231 -4.16 11.02 -2.14
CA LYS A 231 -3.75 10.79 -0.75
C LYS A 231 -4.93 10.37 0.12
N ARG A 232 -6.06 11.07 0.06
CA ARG A 232 -7.26 10.79 0.88
C ARG A 232 -7.85 9.42 0.57
N ILE A 233 -7.93 9.05 -0.71
CA ILE A 233 -8.43 7.75 -1.13
C ILE A 233 -7.49 6.64 -0.60
N LEU A 234 -6.18 6.80 -0.77
CA LEU A 234 -5.19 5.84 -0.29
C LEU A 234 -5.15 5.69 1.25
N GLU A 235 -5.50 6.71 2.02
CA GLU A 235 -5.66 6.59 3.48
C GLU A 235 -6.89 5.79 3.88
N LYS A 236 -7.96 5.85 3.08
CA LYS A 236 -9.24 5.19 3.37
C LYS A 236 -9.23 3.72 2.96
N VAL A 237 -8.60 3.40 1.83
CA VAL A 237 -8.62 2.06 1.24
C VAL A 237 -7.69 1.12 1.99
N ASN A 238 -8.25 0.02 2.50
CA ASN A 238 -7.49 -1.09 3.08
C ASN A 238 -7.82 -2.38 2.32
N SER A 239 -7.03 -2.66 1.27
CA SER A 239 -7.22 -3.83 0.40
C SER A 239 -5.89 -4.54 0.15
N SER A 240 -5.94 -5.86 0.04
CA SER A 240 -4.80 -6.69 -0.41
C SER A 240 -4.47 -6.47 -1.89
N PHE A 241 -5.40 -5.92 -2.67
CA PHE A 241 -5.30 -5.77 -4.12
C PHE A 241 -5.13 -4.32 -4.57
N VAL A 242 -4.95 -3.38 -3.63
CA VAL A 242 -4.62 -1.98 -3.88
C VAL A 242 -3.35 -1.64 -3.10
N VAL A 243 -2.48 -0.80 -3.66
CA VAL A 243 -1.30 -0.32 -2.94
C VAL A 243 -1.72 0.48 -1.71
N SER A 244 -1.06 0.26 -0.58
CA SER A 244 -1.39 0.93 0.69
C SER A 244 -0.47 2.11 0.92
N LEU A 245 -1.01 3.23 1.41
CA LEU A 245 -0.21 4.37 1.87
C LEU A 245 0.18 4.17 3.32
N ALA A 246 1.48 4.17 3.60
CA ALA A 246 2.01 4.08 4.96
C ALA A 246 2.40 5.45 5.54
N TYR A 247 2.85 6.39 4.71
CA TYR A 247 3.25 7.72 5.17
C TYR A 247 2.97 8.81 4.14
N ALA A 248 2.51 9.98 4.58
CA ALA A 248 2.41 11.21 3.81
C ALA A 248 3.19 12.33 4.49
N TYR A 249 4.24 12.83 3.83
CA TYR A 249 5.11 13.88 4.40
C TYR A 249 5.61 14.83 3.31
N GLU A 250 6.24 15.92 3.72
CA GLU A 250 6.86 16.87 2.81
C GLU A 250 8.37 16.99 2.97
N THR A 251 8.98 17.51 1.93
CA THR A 251 10.35 18.00 1.91
C THR A 251 10.35 19.44 1.44
N LYS A 252 11.55 20.04 1.34
CA LYS A 252 11.70 21.39 0.78
C LYS A 252 11.05 21.54 -0.60
N ASP A 253 11.22 20.54 -1.47
CA ASP A 253 10.88 20.66 -2.90
C ASP A 253 9.75 19.73 -3.36
N ALA A 254 9.31 18.78 -2.52
CA ALA A 254 8.34 17.76 -2.91
C ALA A 254 7.41 17.33 -1.77
N LEU A 255 6.18 16.94 -2.15
CA LEU A 255 5.26 16.15 -1.33
C LEU A 255 5.50 14.67 -1.59
N CYS A 256 5.44 13.83 -0.55
CA CYS A 256 5.83 12.43 -0.63
C CYS A 256 4.72 11.51 -0.14
N LEU A 257 4.34 10.54 -0.97
CA LEU A 257 3.50 9.40 -0.59
C LEU A 257 4.39 8.16 -0.52
N VAL A 258 4.42 7.51 0.65
CA VAL A 258 5.18 6.27 0.89
C VAL A 258 4.20 5.10 0.81
N LEU A 259 4.31 4.34 -0.28
CA LEU A 259 3.38 3.32 -0.72
C LEU A 259 4.01 1.94 -0.65
N THR A 260 3.20 0.89 -0.53
CA THR A 260 3.62 -0.51 -0.71
C THR A 260 4.55 -0.64 -1.92
N ILE A 261 5.73 -1.23 -1.71
CA ILE A 261 6.68 -1.46 -2.81
C ILE A 261 6.24 -2.68 -3.62
N MET A 262 6.26 -2.55 -4.94
CA MET A 262 5.87 -3.59 -5.90
C MET A 262 7.05 -3.85 -6.82
N ASN A 263 7.91 -4.80 -6.44
CA ASN A 263 9.21 -5.04 -7.06
C ASN A 263 9.13 -5.84 -8.37
N GLY A 264 8.03 -6.56 -8.57
CA GLY A 264 7.78 -7.36 -9.77
C GLY A 264 7.52 -6.53 -11.01
N GLY A 265 7.47 -5.20 -10.93
CA GLY A 265 7.25 -4.32 -12.08
C GLY A 265 5.78 -4.19 -12.48
N ASP A 266 5.53 -3.43 -13.54
CA ASP A 266 4.18 -3.20 -14.06
C ASP A 266 3.76 -4.25 -15.09
N LEU A 267 2.45 -4.49 -15.21
CA LEU A 267 1.88 -5.51 -16.08
C LEU A 267 2.20 -5.22 -17.56
N LYS A 268 2.36 -3.95 -17.96
CA LYS A 268 2.79 -3.60 -19.32
C LYS A 268 4.15 -4.21 -19.65
N PHE A 269 5.13 -4.11 -18.75
CA PHE A 269 6.43 -4.74 -18.93
C PHE A 269 6.27 -6.25 -19.14
N HIS A 270 5.47 -6.90 -18.31
CA HIS A 270 5.21 -8.35 -18.43
C HIS A 270 4.56 -8.72 -19.77
N ILE A 271 3.54 -7.98 -20.22
CA ILE A 271 2.82 -8.27 -21.48
C ILE A 271 3.74 -8.10 -22.69
N TYR A 272 4.62 -7.10 -22.69
CA TYR A 272 5.28 -6.63 -23.92
C TYR A 272 6.78 -6.90 -24.01
N ASN A 273 7.43 -7.25 -22.90
CA ASN A 273 8.88 -7.39 -22.81
C ASN A 273 9.33 -8.79 -22.35
N MET A 274 8.42 -9.65 -21.88
CA MET A 274 8.76 -11.02 -21.45
C MET A 274 8.54 -12.06 -22.54
N GLY A 275 9.30 -11.95 -23.63
CA GLY A 275 9.26 -12.91 -24.74
C GLY A 275 8.14 -12.61 -25.74
N ASN A 276 7.27 -13.60 -26.00
CA ASN A 276 6.11 -13.42 -26.87
C ASN A 276 5.10 -12.48 -26.21
N SER A 277 4.43 -11.64 -26.99
CA SER A 277 3.50 -10.66 -26.41
C SER A 277 2.22 -11.34 -25.90
N GLY A 278 1.81 -10.97 -24.69
CA GLY A 278 0.70 -11.56 -23.96
C GLY A 278 1.10 -12.70 -23.01
N PHE A 279 0.11 -13.26 -22.32
CA PHE A 279 0.24 -14.36 -21.37
C PHE A 279 -0.53 -15.58 -21.86
N ASP A 280 -0.26 -16.72 -21.23
CA ASP A 280 -1.21 -17.82 -21.24
C ASP A 280 -2.51 -17.41 -20.49
N GLU A 281 -3.60 -18.07 -20.85
CA GLU A 281 -4.92 -17.76 -20.31
C GLU A 281 -4.99 -17.95 -18.79
N GLN A 282 -4.33 -18.97 -18.24
CA GLN A 282 -4.33 -19.22 -16.79
C GLN A 282 -3.76 -18.04 -16.01
N ARG A 283 -2.62 -17.49 -16.46
CA ARG A 283 -2.01 -16.30 -15.86
C ARG A 283 -2.88 -15.07 -16.00
N ALA A 284 -3.45 -14.83 -17.18
CA ALA A 284 -4.33 -13.69 -17.43
C ALA A 284 -5.58 -13.73 -16.52
N ILE A 285 -6.21 -14.90 -16.37
CA ILE A 285 -7.41 -15.09 -15.55
C ILE A 285 -7.10 -14.98 -14.06
N PHE A 286 -5.94 -15.45 -13.59
CA PHE A 286 -5.53 -15.25 -12.21
C PHE A 286 -5.41 -13.75 -11.87
N TYR A 287 -4.70 -12.97 -12.69
CA TYR A 287 -4.59 -11.53 -12.49
C TYR A 287 -5.93 -10.81 -12.63
N ALA A 288 -6.78 -11.23 -13.58
CA ALA A 288 -8.12 -10.67 -13.71
C ALA A 288 -8.98 -10.89 -12.46
N ALA A 289 -8.85 -12.05 -11.81
CA ALA A 289 -9.54 -12.35 -10.56
C ALA A 289 -9.05 -11.44 -9.41
N GLU A 290 -7.75 -11.20 -9.28
CA GLU A 290 -7.19 -10.27 -8.28
C GLU A 290 -7.61 -8.82 -8.56
N ILE A 291 -7.60 -8.39 -9.82
CA ILE A 291 -8.07 -7.05 -10.21
C ILE A 291 -9.56 -6.91 -9.90
N CYS A 292 -10.37 -7.94 -10.15
CA CYS A 292 -11.80 -7.95 -9.82
C CYS A 292 -12.03 -7.75 -8.31
N CYS A 293 -11.26 -8.41 -7.45
CA CYS A 293 -11.32 -8.19 -6.00
C CYS A 293 -10.89 -6.75 -5.62
N GLY A 294 -9.83 -6.22 -6.24
CA GLY A 294 -9.41 -4.83 -6.01
C GLY A 294 -10.45 -3.79 -6.42
N LEU A 295 -11.14 -4.00 -7.55
CA LEU A 295 -12.25 -3.16 -7.97
C LEU A 295 -13.44 -3.27 -7.02
N GLU A 296 -13.79 -4.49 -6.59
CA GLU A 296 -14.87 -4.69 -5.61
C GLU A 296 -14.59 -3.96 -4.30
N ASP A 297 -13.36 -4.00 -3.79
CA ASP A 297 -12.96 -3.29 -2.57
C ASP A 297 -13.09 -1.77 -2.73
N LEU A 298 -12.68 -1.21 -3.87
CA LEU A 298 -12.86 0.21 -4.17
C LEU A 298 -14.35 0.57 -4.29
N HIS A 299 -15.15 -0.23 -5.01
CA HIS A 299 -16.58 0.01 -5.22
C HIS A 299 -17.37 -0.09 -3.92
N ARG A 300 -16.99 -0.99 -3.00
CA ARG A 300 -17.56 -1.10 -1.65
C ARG A 300 -17.37 0.18 -0.84
N GLU A 301 -16.24 0.85 -1.03
CA GLU A 301 -15.95 2.17 -0.45
C GLU A 301 -16.51 3.34 -1.28
N ARG A 302 -17.33 3.03 -2.28
CA ARG A 302 -17.95 3.95 -3.25
C ARG A 302 -16.93 4.71 -4.10
N ILE A 303 -15.76 4.14 -4.36
CA ILE A 303 -14.71 4.76 -5.16
C ILE A 303 -14.70 4.14 -6.56
N VAL A 304 -14.83 4.97 -7.60
CA VAL A 304 -14.55 4.56 -8.98
C VAL A 304 -13.09 4.87 -9.34
N TYR A 305 -12.39 3.94 -9.98
CA TYR A 305 -10.94 4.03 -10.23
C TYR A 305 -10.58 4.82 -11.49
N ARG A 306 -11.27 4.57 -12.62
CA ARG A 306 -11.22 5.32 -13.89
C ARG A 306 -9.91 5.31 -14.69
N ASP A 307 -8.87 4.60 -14.26
CA ASP A 307 -7.60 4.53 -15.00
C ASP A 307 -6.99 3.12 -15.02
N LEU A 308 -7.85 2.11 -15.22
CA LEU A 308 -7.42 0.72 -15.33
C LEU A 308 -6.71 0.46 -16.66
N LYS A 309 -5.41 0.17 -16.56
CA LYS A 309 -4.49 -0.09 -17.69
C LYS A 309 -3.25 -0.86 -17.21
N PRO A 310 -2.48 -1.51 -18.11
CA PRO A 310 -1.38 -2.38 -17.70
C PRO A 310 -0.28 -1.67 -16.91
N GLU A 311 -0.03 -0.37 -17.16
CA GLU A 311 0.96 0.42 -16.42
C GLU A 311 0.62 0.57 -14.93
N ASN A 312 -0.66 0.50 -14.57
CA ASN A 312 -1.11 0.78 -13.22
C ASN A 312 -1.35 -0.48 -12.39
N ILE A 313 -1.12 -1.67 -12.96
CA ILE A 313 -1.16 -2.95 -12.25
C ILE A 313 0.27 -3.40 -11.98
N LEU A 314 0.64 -3.51 -10.70
CA LEU A 314 2.01 -3.80 -10.29
C LEU A 314 2.09 -5.17 -9.60
N LEU A 315 3.21 -5.88 -9.77
CA LEU A 315 3.45 -7.17 -9.15
C LEU A 315 4.36 -7.04 -7.91
N ASP A 316 4.06 -7.81 -6.86
CA ASP A 316 4.96 -7.97 -5.71
C ASP A 316 6.01 -9.08 -5.95
N ASP A 317 6.88 -9.34 -4.98
CA ASP A 317 7.94 -10.35 -5.08
C ASP A 317 7.40 -11.80 -5.18
N ARG A 318 6.15 -12.04 -4.77
CA ARG A 318 5.51 -13.36 -4.85
C ARG A 318 4.77 -13.55 -6.18
N GLY A 319 4.47 -12.46 -6.88
CA GLY A 319 3.75 -12.44 -8.15
C GLY A 319 2.27 -12.08 -8.04
N HIS A 320 1.81 -11.65 -6.86
CA HIS A 320 0.46 -11.09 -6.69
C HIS A 320 0.41 -9.67 -7.23
N ILE A 321 -0.74 -9.27 -7.78
CA ILE A 321 -0.92 -7.91 -8.30
C ILE A 321 -1.55 -6.96 -7.29
N ARG A 322 -1.29 -5.66 -7.48
CA ARG A 322 -2.09 -4.58 -6.87
C ARG A 322 -2.35 -3.46 -7.87
N ILE A 323 -3.54 -2.87 -7.77
CA ILE A 323 -3.91 -1.62 -8.41
C ILE A 323 -3.12 -0.47 -7.77
N SER A 324 -2.56 0.41 -8.60
CA SER A 324 -1.75 1.56 -8.19
C SER A 324 -2.22 2.85 -8.87
N ASP A 325 -1.63 4.00 -8.51
CA ASP A 325 -1.92 5.33 -9.07
C ASP A 325 -3.42 5.72 -9.04
N LEU A 326 -3.90 6.15 -7.87
CA LEU A 326 -5.31 6.50 -7.66
C LEU A 326 -5.59 7.99 -7.95
N GLY A 327 -4.72 8.64 -8.73
CA GLY A 327 -4.84 10.07 -9.05
C GLY A 327 -6.16 10.46 -9.72
N LEU A 328 -6.73 9.56 -10.55
CA LEU A 328 -8.00 9.79 -11.22
C LEU A 328 -9.20 9.18 -10.50
N ALA A 329 -9.00 8.46 -9.40
CA ALA A 329 -10.09 7.84 -8.66
C ALA A 329 -10.97 8.90 -7.99
N VAL A 330 -12.26 8.64 -7.84
CA VAL A 330 -13.21 9.56 -7.17
C VAL A 330 -14.17 8.76 -6.31
N GLN A 331 -14.43 9.25 -5.11
CA GLN A 331 -15.51 8.74 -4.27
C GLN A 331 -16.85 9.34 -4.74
N ILE A 332 -17.80 8.48 -5.07
CA ILE A 332 -19.15 8.84 -5.52
C ILE A 332 -20.10 8.82 -4.32
N PRO A 333 -20.79 9.91 -4.00
CA PRO A 333 -21.82 9.90 -2.95
C PRO A 333 -22.89 8.83 -3.19
N GLU A 334 -23.53 8.36 -2.13
CA GLU A 334 -24.58 7.34 -2.25
C GLU A 334 -25.77 7.87 -3.04
N GLY A 335 -26.32 7.05 -3.95
CA GLY A 335 -27.42 7.45 -4.84
C GLY A 335 -27.02 8.40 -5.99
N GLU A 336 -25.79 8.89 -6.03
CA GLU A 336 -25.31 9.84 -7.05
C GLU A 336 -24.51 9.17 -8.19
N THR A 337 -24.34 9.92 -9.28
CA THR A 337 -23.45 9.62 -10.40
C THR A 337 -22.50 10.78 -10.64
N ILE A 338 -21.37 10.52 -11.30
CA ILE A 338 -20.41 11.56 -11.66
C ILE A 338 -20.34 11.72 -13.18
N ARG A 339 -19.88 12.89 -13.63
CA ARG A 339 -19.58 13.16 -15.04
C ARG A 339 -18.16 13.65 -15.17
N GLY A 340 -17.45 13.18 -16.19
CA GLY A 340 -16.12 13.68 -16.51
C GLY A 340 -15.36 12.76 -17.45
N ARG A 341 -14.83 13.33 -18.53
CA ARG A 341 -14.01 12.65 -19.53
C ARG A 341 -12.55 12.57 -19.10
N VAL A 342 -12.24 11.61 -18.23
CA VAL A 342 -10.88 11.33 -17.72
C VAL A 342 -10.50 9.87 -17.94
N GLY A 343 -9.19 9.60 -17.98
CA GLY A 343 -8.64 8.26 -18.20
C GLY A 343 -7.71 8.21 -19.40
N THR A 344 -7.15 7.02 -19.65
CA THR A 344 -6.19 6.80 -20.73
C THR A 344 -6.89 6.45 -22.06
N VAL A 345 -6.46 7.07 -23.16
CA VAL A 345 -7.01 6.81 -24.52
C VAL A 345 -6.90 5.33 -24.87
N GLY A 346 -8.01 4.72 -25.30
CA GLY A 346 -8.12 3.28 -25.57
C GLY A 346 -8.64 2.45 -24.39
N TYR A 347 -8.62 3.00 -23.17
CA TYR A 347 -9.14 2.34 -21.95
C TYR A 347 -10.38 3.05 -21.38
N MET A 348 -10.66 4.29 -21.78
CA MET A 348 -11.90 4.98 -21.41
C MET A 348 -13.12 4.25 -22.01
N ALA A 349 -14.13 3.99 -21.20
CA ALA A 349 -15.38 3.39 -21.64
C ALA A 349 -16.18 4.33 -22.56
N PRO A 350 -17.09 3.79 -23.40
CA PRO A 350 -17.90 4.59 -24.32
C PRO A 350 -18.67 5.73 -23.65
N GLU A 351 -19.28 5.50 -22.49
CA GLU A 351 -20.03 6.50 -21.73
C GLU A 351 -19.12 7.63 -21.20
N VAL A 352 -17.85 7.32 -20.88
CA VAL A 352 -16.85 8.32 -20.47
C VAL A 352 -16.43 9.18 -21.65
N ILE A 353 -16.24 8.56 -22.83
CA ILE A 353 -15.88 9.27 -24.07
C ILE A 353 -17.00 10.20 -24.51
N GLN A 354 -18.26 9.76 -24.38
CA GLN A 354 -19.47 10.51 -24.69
C GLN A 354 -19.81 11.56 -23.61
N ASN A 355 -19.04 11.61 -22.52
CA ASN A 355 -19.24 12.53 -21.40
C ASN A 355 -20.62 12.40 -20.75
N GLU A 356 -21.13 11.17 -20.70
CA GLU A 356 -22.34 10.80 -19.98
C GLU A 356 -22.06 10.71 -18.48
N SER A 357 -23.14 10.64 -17.69
CA SER A 357 -23.02 10.38 -16.25
C SER A 357 -22.84 8.89 -16.02
N TYR A 358 -21.94 8.51 -15.11
CA TYR A 358 -21.61 7.11 -14.83
C TYR A 358 -21.35 6.87 -13.34
N ASN A 359 -21.34 5.59 -12.95
CA ASN A 359 -20.97 5.10 -11.63
C ASN A 359 -19.64 4.32 -11.70
N PHE A 360 -19.69 2.99 -11.55
CA PHE A 360 -18.56 2.07 -11.57
C PHE A 360 -18.37 1.37 -12.93
N SER A 361 -19.30 1.54 -13.87
CA SER A 361 -19.26 0.92 -15.20
C SER A 361 -17.94 1.11 -15.97
N PRO A 362 -17.19 2.22 -15.84
CA PRO A 362 -15.91 2.36 -16.55
C PRO A 362 -14.81 1.40 -16.05
N ASP A 363 -14.87 0.96 -14.79
CA ASP A 363 -13.87 0.06 -14.24
C ASP A 363 -14.04 -1.37 -14.78
N TRP A 364 -15.28 -1.82 -14.93
CA TRP A 364 -15.58 -3.13 -15.55
C TRP A 364 -15.21 -3.17 -17.03
N TRP A 365 -15.42 -2.07 -17.75
CA TRP A 365 -14.88 -1.90 -19.10
C TRP A 365 -13.35 -2.01 -19.12
N GLY A 366 -12.67 -1.31 -18.21
CA GLY A 366 -11.22 -1.39 -18.06
C GLY A 366 -10.72 -2.81 -17.79
N LEU A 367 -11.46 -3.60 -17.00
CA LEU A 367 -11.15 -5.01 -16.75
C LEU A 367 -11.26 -5.83 -18.05
N GLY A 368 -12.29 -5.59 -18.86
CA GLY A 368 -12.44 -6.20 -20.18
C GLY A 368 -11.25 -5.89 -21.10
N CYS A 369 -10.82 -4.62 -21.13
CA CYS A 369 -9.64 -4.19 -21.89
C CYS A 369 -8.36 -4.91 -21.40
N LEU A 370 -8.18 -5.06 -20.09
CA LEU A 370 -7.01 -5.75 -19.52
C LEU A 370 -7.00 -7.25 -19.82
N ILE A 371 -8.12 -7.96 -19.66
CA ILE A 371 -8.21 -9.39 -20.00
C ILE A 371 -7.84 -9.59 -21.47
N PHE A 372 -8.43 -8.77 -22.35
CA PHE A 372 -8.13 -8.81 -23.78
C PHE A 372 -6.64 -8.60 -24.04
N GLU A 373 -6.06 -7.54 -23.48
CA GLU A 373 -4.67 -7.16 -23.74
C GLU A 373 -3.66 -8.16 -23.17
N MET A 374 -3.96 -8.76 -22.01
CA MET A 374 -3.16 -9.83 -21.41
C MET A 374 -3.12 -11.06 -22.32
N ILE A 375 -4.25 -11.50 -22.89
CA ILE A 375 -4.30 -12.71 -23.74
C ILE A 375 -3.77 -12.41 -25.14
N GLN A 376 -4.29 -11.36 -25.78
CA GLN A 376 -3.94 -11.01 -27.16
C GLN A 376 -2.48 -10.53 -27.28
N GLY A 377 -1.98 -9.81 -26.28
CA GLY A 377 -0.69 -9.11 -26.33
C GLY A 377 -0.76 -7.75 -27.05
N GLN A 378 -1.96 -7.18 -27.21
CA GLN A 378 -2.20 -5.83 -27.75
C GLN A 378 -3.55 -5.30 -27.25
N SER A 379 -3.70 -3.97 -27.18
CA SER A 379 -4.97 -3.32 -26.82
C SER A 379 -6.09 -3.59 -27.85
N PRO A 380 -7.36 -3.72 -27.42
CA PRO A 380 -8.48 -4.05 -28.31
C PRO A 380 -8.75 -3.00 -29.42
N PHE A 381 -8.49 -1.72 -29.14
CA PHE A 381 -8.83 -0.62 -30.07
C PHE A 381 -7.61 0.12 -30.63
N ARG A 382 -6.40 -0.30 -30.25
CA ARG A 382 -5.16 0.35 -30.68
C ARG A 382 -4.01 -0.64 -30.82
N LYS A 383 -3.47 -0.77 -32.03
CA LYS A 383 -2.33 -1.65 -32.30
C LYS A 383 -1.04 -1.06 -31.73
N ARG A 384 -0.11 -1.94 -31.36
CA ARG A 384 1.20 -1.53 -30.82
C ARG A 384 1.98 -0.72 -31.87
N LYS A 385 2.55 0.42 -31.44
CA LYS A 385 3.26 1.40 -32.30
C LYS A 385 2.40 2.04 -33.41
N GLU A 386 1.08 1.85 -33.38
CA GLU A 386 0.16 2.51 -34.30
C GLU A 386 0.11 4.02 -34.01
N ARG A 387 0.34 4.82 -35.06
CA ARG A 387 0.23 6.27 -35.04
C ARG A 387 -1.15 6.69 -35.56
N VAL A 388 -2.13 6.67 -34.67
CA VAL A 388 -3.50 7.13 -34.93
C VAL A 388 -3.84 8.32 -34.05
N LYS A 389 -4.70 9.20 -34.58
CA LYS A 389 -5.26 10.32 -33.83
C LYS A 389 -6.17 9.80 -32.71
N ARG A 390 -6.31 10.60 -31.64
CA ARG A 390 -7.15 10.25 -30.49
C ARG A 390 -8.60 10.01 -30.91
N GLU A 391 -9.11 10.84 -31.81
CA GLU A 391 -10.50 10.82 -32.27
C GLU A 391 -10.85 9.51 -32.99
N GLU A 392 -9.89 8.92 -33.72
CA GLU A 392 -10.07 7.63 -34.37
C GLU A 392 -10.12 6.49 -33.35
N VAL A 393 -9.25 6.48 -32.34
CA VAL A 393 -9.32 5.49 -31.25
C VAL A 393 -10.65 5.63 -30.49
N ASP A 394 -11.08 6.86 -30.22
CA ASP A 394 -12.35 7.13 -29.57
C ASP A 394 -13.55 6.63 -30.42
N ARG A 395 -13.48 6.75 -31.75
CA ARG A 395 -14.48 6.20 -32.68
C ARG A 395 -14.53 4.68 -32.61
N ARG A 396 -13.39 4.00 -32.72
CA ARG A 396 -13.28 2.54 -32.60
C ARG A 396 -13.86 2.02 -31.29
N VAL A 397 -13.58 2.68 -30.17
CA VAL A 397 -14.14 2.31 -28.86
C VAL A 397 -15.68 2.35 -28.86
N ARG A 398 -16.29 3.33 -29.56
CA ARG A 398 -17.76 3.47 -29.60
C ARG A 398 -18.43 2.54 -30.60
N GLU A 399 -17.81 2.32 -31.75
CA GLU A 399 -18.48 1.75 -32.93
C GLU A 399 -17.98 0.36 -33.30
N ASP A 400 -16.69 0.08 -33.10
CA ASP A 400 -16.09 -1.14 -33.64
C ASP A 400 -16.20 -2.29 -32.61
N PRO A 401 -16.57 -3.51 -33.05
CA PRO A 401 -16.44 -4.70 -32.23
C PRO A 401 -14.96 -5.07 -32.10
N GLU A 402 -14.59 -5.66 -30.97
CA GLU A 402 -13.25 -6.20 -30.77
C GLU A 402 -13.02 -7.51 -31.54
N GLU A 403 -11.82 -7.68 -32.08
CA GLU A 403 -11.41 -8.86 -32.85
C GLU A 403 -10.58 -9.82 -31.99
N TYR A 404 -10.97 -11.10 -31.94
CA TYR A 404 -10.31 -12.12 -31.14
C TYR A 404 -9.49 -13.07 -32.00
N SER A 405 -8.23 -13.29 -31.64
CA SER A 405 -7.41 -14.35 -32.25
C SER A 405 -7.72 -15.74 -31.68
N ASP A 406 -7.04 -16.74 -32.21
CA ASP A 406 -7.02 -18.13 -31.74
C ASP A 406 -6.44 -18.30 -30.32
N LYS A 407 -5.83 -17.26 -29.75
CA LYS A 407 -5.34 -17.26 -28.36
C LYS A 407 -6.44 -17.34 -27.29
N PHE A 408 -7.69 -17.03 -27.65
CA PHE A 408 -8.79 -16.99 -26.69
C PHE A 408 -9.61 -18.28 -26.72
N SER A 409 -9.86 -18.86 -25.54
CA SER A 409 -10.95 -19.82 -25.37
C SER A 409 -12.31 -19.16 -25.61
N GLU A 410 -13.36 -19.97 -25.82
CA GLU A 410 -14.72 -19.44 -25.98
C GLU A 410 -15.19 -18.74 -24.71
N GLU A 411 -14.83 -19.26 -23.52
CA GLU A 411 -15.10 -18.58 -22.25
C GLU A 411 -14.35 -17.25 -22.11
N ALA A 412 -13.10 -17.16 -22.58
CA ALA A 412 -12.33 -15.92 -22.56
C ALA A 412 -12.93 -14.87 -23.51
N LYS A 413 -13.34 -15.27 -24.72
CA LYS A 413 -14.08 -14.39 -25.65
C LYS A 413 -15.38 -13.92 -25.01
N HIS A 414 -16.11 -14.83 -24.37
CA HIS A 414 -17.41 -14.52 -23.77
C HIS A 414 -17.27 -13.49 -22.64
N ILE A 415 -16.34 -13.66 -21.69
CA ILE A 415 -16.17 -12.66 -20.62
C ILE A 415 -15.73 -11.30 -21.18
N CYS A 416 -14.84 -11.27 -22.17
CA CYS A 416 -14.42 -10.01 -22.79
C CYS A 416 -15.60 -9.30 -23.45
N ARG A 417 -16.43 -9.99 -24.24
CA ARG A 417 -17.64 -9.40 -24.86
C ARG A 417 -18.61 -8.84 -23.82
N GLN A 418 -18.82 -9.56 -22.72
CA GLN A 418 -19.74 -9.14 -21.66
C GLN A 418 -19.23 -7.90 -20.90
N LEU A 419 -17.91 -7.79 -20.67
CA LEU A 419 -17.29 -6.61 -20.04
C LEU A 419 -17.09 -5.44 -21.01
N LEU A 420 -16.87 -5.72 -22.30
CA LEU A 420 -16.70 -4.73 -23.38
C LEU A 420 -18.02 -4.40 -24.10
N SER A 421 -19.17 -4.70 -23.47
CA SER A 421 -20.46 -4.20 -23.93
C SER A 421 -20.44 -2.68 -23.94
N LYS A 422 -20.78 -2.09 -25.10
CA LYS A 422 -20.76 -0.63 -25.26
C LYS A 422 -21.85 0.04 -24.44
N ASP A 423 -23.00 -0.60 -24.27
CA ASP A 423 -24.05 -0.17 -23.36
C ASP A 423 -23.69 -0.55 -21.91
N PRO A 424 -23.47 0.41 -21.00
CA PRO A 424 -23.18 0.11 -19.61
C PRO A 424 -24.29 -0.65 -18.88
N LYS A 425 -25.55 -0.60 -19.34
CA LYS A 425 -26.67 -1.34 -18.71
C LYS A 425 -26.59 -2.84 -18.98
N GLU A 426 -26.06 -3.22 -20.13
CA GLU A 426 -25.86 -4.62 -20.54
C GLU A 426 -24.48 -5.14 -20.14
N ARG A 427 -23.62 -4.27 -19.60
CA ARG A 427 -22.25 -4.62 -19.22
C ARG A 427 -22.23 -5.44 -17.95
N MET A 428 -21.52 -6.57 -17.98
CA MET A 428 -21.32 -7.41 -16.80
C MET A 428 -20.64 -6.62 -15.67
N GLY A 429 -21.12 -6.79 -14.45
CA GLY A 429 -20.73 -5.99 -13.29
C GLY A 429 -21.61 -4.75 -13.08
N CYS A 430 -22.53 -4.45 -14.01
CA CYS A 430 -23.43 -3.29 -13.94
C CYS A 430 -24.91 -3.69 -13.80
N GLN A 431 -25.25 -4.98 -13.76
CA GLN A 431 -26.64 -5.48 -13.76
C GLN A 431 -27.25 -5.62 -12.35
N GLY A 432 -26.66 -4.95 -11.36
CA GLY A 432 -27.20 -4.83 -10.00
C GLY A 432 -26.51 -5.71 -8.94
N ARG A 433 -25.70 -6.69 -9.31
CA ARG A 433 -24.94 -7.55 -8.38
C ARG A 433 -23.42 -7.31 -8.41
N GLY A 434 -22.95 -6.37 -9.24
CA GLY A 434 -21.57 -5.89 -9.20
C GLY A 434 -20.55 -7.00 -9.47
N ALA A 435 -19.50 -7.05 -8.66
CA ALA A 435 -18.44 -8.05 -8.78
C ALA A 435 -18.95 -9.50 -8.70
N ILE A 436 -20.10 -9.76 -8.05
CA ILE A 436 -20.67 -11.11 -7.95
C ILE A 436 -20.96 -11.69 -9.34
N GLU A 437 -21.44 -10.87 -10.28
CA GLU A 437 -21.72 -11.28 -11.66
C GLU A 437 -20.44 -11.75 -12.36
N VAL A 438 -19.37 -10.95 -12.20
CA VAL A 438 -18.06 -11.22 -12.79
C VAL A 438 -17.45 -12.49 -12.19
N LYS A 439 -17.47 -12.62 -10.85
CA LYS A 439 -16.92 -13.78 -10.13
C LYS A 439 -17.66 -15.09 -10.43
N GLN A 440 -18.94 -15.03 -10.80
CA GLN A 440 -19.75 -16.20 -11.18
C GLN A 440 -19.54 -16.65 -12.62
N HIS A 441 -18.81 -15.89 -13.44
CA HIS A 441 -18.55 -16.26 -14.83
C HIS A 441 -17.79 -17.60 -14.93
N PRO A 442 -18.16 -18.52 -15.86
CA PRO A 442 -17.53 -19.84 -15.98
C PRO A 442 -16.01 -19.87 -16.19
N ILE A 443 -15.42 -18.77 -16.66
CA ILE A 443 -13.95 -18.63 -16.79
C ILE A 443 -13.24 -18.71 -15.43
N PHE A 444 -13.91 -18.30 -14.33
CA PHE A 444 -13.35 -18.33 -12.98
C PHE A 444 -13.73 -19.60 -12.20
N ARG A 445 -14.28 -20.64 -12.83
CA ARG A 445 -14.76 -21.86 -12.14
C ARG A 445 -13.71 -22.52 -11.24
N ASN A 446 -12.43 -22.37 -11.58
CA ASN A 446 -11.29 -22.94 -10.84
C ASN A 446 -10.68 -21.97 -9.81
N ILE A 447 -11.21 -20.76 -9.66
CA ILE A 447 -10.75 -19.76 -8.71
C ILE A 447 -11.66 -19.75 -7.49
N ASN A 448 -11.12 -20.14 -6.34
CA ASN A 448 -11.80 -19.93 -5.07
C ASN A 448 -11.52 -18.51 -4.57
N PHE A 449 -12.44 -17.58 -4.82
CA PHE A 449 -12.27 -16.17 -4.46
C PHE A 449 -12.03 -15.92 -2.96
N LYS A 450 -12.61 -16.71 -2.05
CA LYS A 450 -12.31 -16.58 -0.61
C LYS A 450 -10.85 -16.93 -0.29
N ARG A 451 -10.31 -17.95 -0.95
CA ARG A 451 -8.88 -18.30 -0.82
C ARG A 451 -7.99 -17.26 -1.50
N LEU A 452 -8.41 -16.70 -2.62
CA LEU A 452 -7.70 -15.62 -3.31
C LEU A 452 -7.61 -14.36 -2.43
N GLU A 453 -8.74 -13.90 -1.87
CA GLU A 453 -8.85 -12.73 -0.99
C GLU A 453 -7.98 -12.88 0.28
N ALA A 454 -7.81 -14.11 0.76
CA ALA A 454 -6.92 -14.43 1.87
C ALA A 454 -5.46 -14.68 1.47
N ASN A 455 -5.08 -14.44 0.21
CA ASN A 455 -3.74 -14.70 -0.35
C ASN A 455 -3.25 -16.16 -0.14
N MET A 456 -4.18 -17.12 -0.18
CA MET A 456 -3.94 -18.56 -0.01
C MET A 456 -3.83 -19.34 -1.33
N LEU A 457 -3.85 -18.64 -2.46
CA LEU A 457 -3.61 -19.21 -3.79
C LEU A 457 -2.25 -18.73 -4.28
N ASP A 458 -1.42 -19.65 -4.76
CA ASP A 458 -0.11 -19.31 -5.31
C ASP A 458 -0.28 -18.72 -6.73
N PRO A 459 0.38 -17.59 -7.03
CA PRO A 459 0.37 -17.03 -8.37
C PRO A 459 1.00 -17.98 -9.40
N PRO A 460 0.47 -18.03 -10.64
CA PRO A 460 1.02 -18.88 -11.70
C PRO A 460 2.39 -18.41 -12.21
N PHE A 461 2.82 -17.20 -11.83
CA PHE A 461 4.12 -16.65 -12.16
C PHE A 461 4.70 -15.95 -10.94
N SER A 462 5.96 -16.27 -10.61
CA SER A 462 6.73 -15.61 -9.56
C SER A 462 7.90 -14.84 -10.19
N PRO A 463 8.04 -13.53 -9.93
CA PRO A 463 9.18 -12.75 -10.40
C PRO A 463 10.52 -13.28 -9.86
N ASP A 464 11.56 -13.26 -10.68
CA ASP A 464 12.93 -13.56 -10.24
C ASP A 464 13.42 -12.42 -9.31
N PRO A 465 13.74 -12.70 -8.04
CA PRO A 465 14.20 -11.68 -7.08
C PRO A 465 15.53 -11.02 -7.49
N ARG A 466 16.24 -11.59 -8.47
CA ARG A 466 17.48 -11.03 -9.03
C ARG A 466 17.26 -10.13 -10.23
N ALA A 467 16.09 -10.20 -10.86
CA ALA A 467 15.75 -9.41 -12.01
C ALA A 467 15.20 -8.02 -11.61
N VAL A 468 15.31 -7.07 -12.54
CA VAL A 468 14.74 -5.74 -12.39
C VAL A 468 13.70 -5.57 -13.49
N TYR A 469 12.43 -5.59 -13.11
CA TYR A 469 11.29 -5.50 -14.02
C TYR A 469 10.89 -4.05 -14.29
N CYS A 470 11.87 -3.20 -14.62
CA CYS A 470 11.62 -1.84 -15.06
C CYS A 470 12.65 -1.41 -16.12
N LYS A 471 12.41 -0.27 -16.76
CA LYS A 471 13.38 0.31 -17.69
C LYS A 471 14.64 0.72 -16.93
N ASP A 472 15.80 0.64 -17.59
CA ASP A 472 17.06 1.12 -17.03
C ASP A 472 16.94 2.58 -16.62
N VAL A 473 17.59 2.97 -15.51
CA VAL A 473 17.51 4.33 -14.96
C VAL A 473 17.90 5.41 -15.99
N LEU A 474 18.82 5.06 -16.91
CA LEU A 474 19.26 5.93 -18.00
C LEU A 474 18.18 6.17 -19.07
N ASP A 475 17.26 5.22 -19.25
CA ASP A 475 16.13 5.32 -20.19
C ASP A 475 14.91 6.02 -19.58
N ILE A 476 14.98 6.37 -18.29
CA ILE A 476 13.92 7.11 -17.61
C ILE A 476 14.10 8.60 -17.94
N GLU A 477 13.31 9.14 -18.87
CA GLU A 477 13.37 10.53 -19.38
C GLU A 477 13.42 11.59 -18.26
N GLN A 478 14.48 12.40 -18.21
CA GLN A 478 14.61 13.47 -17.20
C GLN A 478 13.56 14.57 -17.40
N PHE A 479 12.95 15.00 -16.31
CA PHE A 479 12.06 16.16 -16.36
C PHE A 479 12.86 17.44 -16.56
N SER A 480 12.36 18.32 -17.44
CA SER A 480 12.84 19.69 -17.47
C SER A 480 12.52 20.39 -16.15
N THR A 481 13.48 21.16 -15.64
CA THR A 481 13.32 21.97 -14.43
C THR A 481 12.20 23.00 -14.61
N VAL A 482 11.30 23.11 -13.65
CA VAL A 482 10.23 24.11 -13.67
C VAL A 482 10.79 25.50 -13.32
N LYS A 483 10.85 26.39 -14.31
CA LYS A 483 11.24 27.81 -14.15
C LYS A 483 9.99 28.70 -14.03
N GLY A 484 10.14 29.86 -13.39
CA GLY A 484 9.09 30.90 -13.32
C GLY A 484 7.94 30.59 -12.36
N VAL A 485 8.10 29.65 -11.44
CA VAL A 485 7.08 29.32 -10.44
C VAL A 485 7.67 29.52 -9.05
N ASN A 486 7.05 30.44 -8.30
CA ASN A 486 7.36 30.71 -6.90
C ASN A 486 6.29 30.07 -6.02
N LEU A 487 6.73 29.46 -4.92
CA LEU A 487 5.84 29.01 -3.87
C LEU A 487 5.55 30.21 -2.98
N ASP A 488 4.30 30.37 -2.56
CA ASP A 488 3.82 31.46 -1.72
C ASP A 488 3.03 30.90 -0.52
N PRO A 489 2.72 31.70 0.51
CA PRO A 489 2.07 31.21 1.72
C PRO A 489 0.71 30.55 1.51
N THR A 490 0.01 30.80 0.38
CA THR A 490 -1.27 30.14 0.11
C THR A 490 -1.09 28.65 -0.24
N ASP A 491 0.11 28.25 -0.65
CA ASP A 491 0.45 26.85 -0.89
C ASP A 491 0.61 26.05 0.43
N ASP A 492 0.94 26.72 1.54
CA ASP A 492 1.25 26.06 2.82
C ASP A 492 0.01 25.40 3.42
N ASP A 493 -1.18 25.99 3.26
CA ASP A 493 -2.45 25.37 3.65
C ASP A 493 -2.69 24.03 2.96
N PHE A 494 -2.33 23.94 1.68
CA PHE A 494 -2.40 22.70 0.92
C PHE A 494 -1.37 21.68 1.43
N TYR A 495 -0.13 22.11 1.69
CA TYR A 495 0.91 21.23 2.22
C TYR A 495 0.54 20.68 3.60
N HIS A 496 0.02 21.52 4.50
CA HIS A 496 -0.45 21.08 5.82
C HIS A 496 -1.59 20.06 5.73
N LYS A 497 -2.55 20.23 4.81
CA LYS A 497 -3.63 19.25 4.57
C LYS A 497 -3.12 17.93 4.01
N PHE A 498 -2.01 17.96 3.27
CA PHE A 498 -1.40 16.77 2.68
C PHE A 498 -0.58 15.97 3.69
N VAL A 499 0.14 16.64 4.60
CA VAL A 499 1.10 16.02 5.53
C VAL A 499 0.40 15.51 6.78
N THR A 500 -0.09 14.26 6.74
CA THR A 500 -0.70 13.57 7.89
C THR A 500 0.27 12.68 8.66
N GLY A 501 1.50 12.51 8.20
CA GLY A 501 2.47 11.63 8.87
C GLY A 501 2.23 10.17 8.53
N SER A 502 2.22 9.29 9.52
CA SER A 502 1.98 7.85 9.32
C SER A 502 0.49 7.52 9.25
N VAL A 503 0.13 6.56 8.41
CA VAL A 503 -1.22 5.97 8.35
C VAL A 503 -1.28 4.77 9.29
N SER A 504 -2.28 4.74 10.19
CA SER A 504 -2.27 3.84 11.36
C SER A 504 -2.17 2.36 11.00
N ILE A 505 -3.04 1.82 10.14
CA ILE A 505 -3.07 0.38 9.86
C ILE A 505 -1.76 -0.09 9.20
N PRO A 506 -1.27 0.54 8.10
CA PRO A 506 -0.02 0.10 7.49
C PRO A 506 1.22 0.30 8.37
N TRP A 507 1.25 1.34 9.21
CA TRP A 507 2.34 1.57 10.17
C TRP A 507 2.37 0.48 11.25
N GLN A 508 1.21 0.10 11.79
CA GLN A 508 1.12 -0.97 12.79
C GLN A 508 1.49 -2.33 12.20
N ASN A 509 1.02 -2.63 10.98
CA ASN A 509 1.44 -3.83 10.25
C ASN A 509 2.96 -3.85 10.02
N GLU A 510 3.57 -2.72 9.64
CA GLU A 510 5.03 -2.59 9.56
C GLU A 510 5.73 -2.95 10.87
N MET A 511 5.27 -2.45 12.01
CA MET A 511 5.88 -2.75 13.31
C MET A 511 5.79 -4.24 13.65
N ILE A 512 4.71 -4.91 13.26
CA ILE A 512 4.47 -6.34 13.50
C ILE A 512 5.32 -7.19 12.55
N GLU A 513 5.19 -6.97 11.24
CA GLU A 513 5.89 -7.72 10.18
C GLU A 513 7.41 -7.64 10.33
N MET A 514 7.92 -6.48 10.71
CA MET A 514 9.34 -6.28 10.94
C MET A 514 9.78 -6.66 12.35
N GLU A 515 8.96 -7.39 13.13
CA GLU A 515 9.22 -7.85 14.49
C GLU A 515 9.55 -6.76 15.55
N CYS A 516 9.43 -5.47 15.19
CA CYS A 516 9.66 -4.37 16.11
C CYS A 516 8.68 -4.39 17.28
N PHE A 517 7.41 -4.71 17.02
CA PHE A 517 6.39 -4.86 18.06
C PHE A 517 6.78 -5.95 19.06
N LYS A 518 7.12 -7.15 18.58
CA LYS A 518 7.51 -8.27 19.44
C LYS A 518 8.73 -7.97 20.30
N GLU A 519 9.74 -7.30 19.73
CA GLU A 519 10.99 -6.99 20.43
C GLU A 519 10.90 -5.80 21.40
N ILE A 520 9.97 -4.85 21.18
CA ILE A 520 9.80 -3.66 22.03
C ILE A 520 8.67 -3.85 23.05
N ASN A 521 7.64 -4.63 22.73
CA ASN A 521 6.44 -4.79 23.55
C ASN A 521 6.68 -5.74 24.74
N VAL A 522 7.59 -5.35 25.63
CA VAL A 522 7.96 -6.10 26.85
C VAL A 522 7.33 -5.40 28.06
N TYR A 523 6.74 -6.18 28.97
CA TYR A 523 6.02 -5.66 30.15
C TYR A 523 6.85 -5.70 31.43
N GLU A 524 7.78 -6.65 31.52
CA GLU A 524 8.63 -6.84 32.69
C GLU A 524 10.10 -6.86 32.29
N THR A 525 10.94 -6.21 33.08
CA THR A 525 12.40 -6.37 33.02
C THR A 525 12.86 -6.79 34.41
N ASP A 526 13.59 -7.91 34.49
CA ASP A 526 14.11 -8.46 35.75
C ASP A 526 13.03 -8.69 36.83
N GLY A 527 11.83 -9.13 36.42
CA GLY A 527 10.70 -9.42 37.31
C GLY A 527 9.97 -8.18 37.85
N THR A 528 10.25 -7.00 37.31
CA THR A 528 9.56 -5.75 37.68
C THR A 528 8.87 -5.12 36.47
N LEU A 529 7.71 -4.50 36.69
CA LEU A 529 6.98 -3.77 35.66
C LEU A 529 7.90 -2.72 35.02
N CYS A 530 7.93 -2.69 33.69
CA CYS A 530 8.75 -1.76 32.92
C CYS A 530 8.50 -0.31 33.36
N SER A 531 9.58 0.43 33.60
CA SER A 531 9.52 1.80 34.14
C SER A 531 8.74 2.79 33.27
N ASP A 532 8.56 2.52 31.98
CA ASP A 532 7.76 3.36 31.09
C ASP A 532 6.25 3.24 31.31
N LEU A 533 5.78 2.16 31.96
CA LEU A 533 4.38 1.92 32.32
C LEU A 533 4.06 2.26 33.78
N ASP A 534 5.07 2.43 34.63
CA ASP A 534 4.88 2.73 36.06
C ASP A 534 4.54 4.22 36.28
N VAL A 535 3.26 4.51 36.48
CA VAL A 535 2.74 5.88 36.71
C VAL A 535 3.38 6.54 37.94
N ASN A 536 3.84 5.74 38.93
CA ASN A 536 4.38 6.25 40.19
C ASN A 536 5.88 6.55 40.11
N ARG A 537 6.57 6.14 39.04
CA ARG A 537 7.99 6.48 38.83
C ARG A 537 8.11 7.75 38.00
N PRO A 538 8.94 8.73 38.43
CA PRO A 538 9.15 9.94 37.64
C PRO A 538 9.89 9.60 36.34
N ASN A 539 9.53 10.32 35.27
CA ASN A 539 10.18 10.19 33.96
C ASN A 539 11.70 10.41 34.14
N PRO A 540 12.56 9.43 33.81
CA PRO A 540 14.00 9.60 34.00
C PRO A 540 14.50 10.80 33.20
N PRO A 541 15.34 11.68 33.79
CA PRO A 541 15.80 12.88 33.11
C PRO A 541 16.50 12.51 31.79
N PRO A 542 16.34 13.32 30.73
CA PRO A 542 16.95 13.02 29.44
C PRO A 542 18.45 12.80 29.60
N LYS A 543 18.98 11.72 29.01
CA LYS A 543 20.41 11.38 29.09
C LYS A 543 21.22 12.55 28.54
N ARG A 544 21.86 13.31 29.44
CA ARG A 544 22.73 14.43 29.13
C ARG A 544 23.92 13.93 28.31
N GLY A 545 23.97 14.33 27.04
CA GLY A 545 25.01 13.94 26.09
C GLY A 545 26.41 14.39 26.52
N PHE A 546 27.44 13.83 25.88
CA PHE A 546 28.85 14.12 26.17
C PHE A 546 29.16 15.63 26.19
N PHE A 547 28.57 16.40 25.28
CA PHE A 547 28.72 17.86 25.22
C PHE A 547 28.20 18.59 26.47
N TYR A 548 27.08 18.14 27.05
CA TYR A 548 26.57 18.72 28.31
C TYR A 548 27.55 18.54 29.48
N ARG A 549 28.34 17.45 29.47
CA ARG A 549 29.39 17.20 30.47
C ARG A 549 30.65 18.04 30.22
N LEU A 550 30.98 18.37 28.97
CA LEU A 550 32.10 19.25 28.65
C LEU A 550 31.83 20.71 29.07
N PHE A 551 30.66 21.25 28.72
CA PHE A 551 30.33 22.65 29.00
C PHE A 551 30.23 22.98 30.51
N ARG A 552 29.95 21.98 31.36
CA ARG A 552 29.98 22.17 32.82
C ARG A 552 31.40 22.15 33.39
N ARG A 553 32.34 21.50 32.70
CA ARG A 553 33.75 21.41 33.10
C ARG A 553 34.49 22.73 32.83
N GLU A 554 34.11 23.45 31.77
CA GLU A 554 34.56 24.83 31.53
C GLU A 554 33.93 25.85 32.48
N ALA A 555 32.64 25.71 32.81
CA ALA A 555 31.96 26.61 33.74
C ALA A 555 32.47 26.51 35.20
N SER A 556 33.09 25.39 35.57
CA SER A 556 33.67 25.19 36.92
C SER A 556 35.12 25.69 37.02
N ALA A 557 35.74 26.09 35.91
CA ALA A 557 37.12 26.60 35.87
C ALA A 557 37.22 28.14 35.99
N ASN A 558 36.10 28.87 35.91
CA ASN A 558 36.03 30.34 35.92
C ASN A 558 35.20 30.92 37.08
N ALA A 559 35.28 30.34 38.28
CA ALA A 559 34.71 30.96 39.48
C ALA A 559 35.80 31.76 40.24
N PRO A 560 35.61 33.06 40.51
CA PRO A 560 36.58 33.86 41.27
C PRO A 560 36.54 33.49 42.77
N PRO A 561 37.65 33.67 43.52
CA PRO A 561 37.71 33.30 44.92
C PRO A 561 36.80 34.19 45.78
N THR A 562 36.00 33.58 46.64
CA THR A 562 35.12 34.25 47.60
C THR A 562 35.94 34.85 48.75
N VAL A 563 35.75 36.16 48.93
CA VAL A 563 36.28 36.97 50.05
C VAL A 563 35.65 36.51 51.37
N ARG A 564 36.48 36.22 52.38
CA ARG A 564 36.07 36.09 53.79
C ARG A 564 36.22 37.45 54.49
N GLY A 565 35.21 37.82 55.28
CA GLY A 565 35.27 38.87 56.31
C GLY A 565 33.90 39.53 56.46
N GLY A 566 33.33 39.76 57.64
CA GLY A 566 33.68 39.47 59.03
C GLY A 566 32.49 39.94 59.86
N GLY A 567 32.04 39.14 60.83
CA GLY A 567 31.02 39.54 61.79
C GLY A 567 31.67 40.24 62.98
N GLY A 568 31.12 41.39 63.38
CA GLY A 568 31.23 41.92 64.73
C GLY A 568 30.10 41.37 65.60
#